data_AF-A0A382AFK1-F1
#
_entry.id   AF-A0A382AFK1-F1
#
_cell.length_a   1.000
_cell.length_b   1.000
_cell.length_c   1.000
_cell.angle_alpha   90.00
_cell.angle_beta   90.00
_cell.angle_gamma   90.00
#
_symmetry.space_group_name_H-M   'P 1'
#
loop_
_entity.id
_entity.type
_entity.pdbx_description
1 polymer ?
#
loop_
_entity_poly.entity_id
_entity_poly.type
_entity_poly.pdbx_seq_one_letter_code
_entity_poly.pdbx_strand_id
1 'polypeptide(L)'
;VGFSWPKAVGGSDGDVARQAILKEEMALAGAPPLGTSFMGLAWVGPGIIQYGTDEQKTRFIPDILDSKVTWCTGYSEPNHGSDLAAIQTKAERVGDHYKVNGQKIWTTGAPYADWMILLTRTDFNT
;
A
#
# COMPACT_ATOMS: atom_id res chain seq x y z
N VAL A 1 4.83 11.24 -10.77
CA VAL A 1 4.29 10.13 -9.94
C VAL A 1 5.06 8.86 -10.31
N GLY A 2 5.32 7.92 -9.39
CA GLY A 2 6.02 6.65 -9.71
C GLY A 2 7.52 6.75 -10.05
N PHE A 3 8.19 7.86 -9.71
CA PHE A 3 9.58 8.13 -10.11
C PHE A 3 10.56 7.00 -9.74
N SER A 4 10.38 6.38 -8.58
CA SER A 4 11.24 5.30 -8.08
C SER A 4 10.95 3.93 -8.69
N TRP A 5 9.84 3.78 -9.41
CA TRP A 5 9.41 2.48 -9.93
C TRP A 5 10.14 2.11 -11.21
N PRO A 6 10.18 0.80 -11.56
CA PRO A 6 10.79 0.35 -12.80
C PRO A 6 10.12 0.96 -14.04
N LYS A 7 10.89 1.31 -15.08
CA LYS A 7 10.32 1.78 -16.36
C LYS A 7 9.36 0.77 -16.99
N ALA A 8 9.63 -0.52 -16.84
CA ALA A 8 8.80 -1.60 -17.38
C ALA A 8 7.34 -1.56 -16.89
N VAL A 9 7.08 -0.89 -15.76
CA VAL A 9 5.74 -0.74 -15.17
C VAL A 9 5.25 0.70 -15.18
N GLY A 10 5.85 1.58 -16.02
CA GLY A 10 5.46 2.98 -16.16
C GLY A 10 6.19 3.95 -15.21
N GLY A 11 7.21 3.49 -14.49
CA GLY A 11 8.05 4.33 -13.63
C GLY A 11 9.21 5.02 -14.37
N SER A 12 10.21 5.48 -13.62
CA SER A 12 11.37 6.22 -14.17
C SER A 12 12.75 5.63 -13.82
N ASP A 13 12.81 4.49 -13.13
CA ASP A 13 14.06 3.90 -12.60
C ASP A 13 14.86 4.93 -11.76
N GLY A 14 14.17 5.74 -10.95
CA GLY A 14 14.79 6.73 -10.10
C GLY A 14 15.56 6.08 -8.95
N ASP A 15 16.88 6.22 -8.92
CA ASP A 15 17.70 5.77 -7.80
C ASP A 15 17.45 6.60 -6.53
N VAL A 16 17.99 6.11 -5.40
CA VAL A 16 17.78 6.71 -4.08
C VAL A 16 18.27 8.15 -4.00
N ALA A 17 19.40 8.47 -4.64
CA ALA A 17 19.96 9.82 -4.63
C ALA A 17 19.04 10.80 -5.36
N ARG A 18 18.58 10.45 -6.57
CA ARG A 18 17.63 11.27 -7.33
C ARG A 18 16.27 11.39 -6.65
N GLN A 19 15.82 10.34 -5.95
CA GLN A 19 14.60 10.42 -5.13
C GLN A 19 14.73 11.42 -3.97
N ALA A 20 15.89 11.48 -3.32
CA ALA A 20 16.15 12.43 -2.24
C ALA A 20 16.13 13.87 -2.77
N ILE A 21 16.85 14.13 -3.87
CA ILE A 21 16.86 15.44 -4.55
C ILE A 21 15.45 15.84 -4.96
N LEU A 22 14.69 14.96 -5.60
CA LEU A 22 13.30 15.26 -6.00
C LEU A 22 12.43 15.66 -4.80
N LYS A 23 12.54 14.96 -3.66
CA LYS A 23 11.77 15.29 -2.46
C LYS A 23 12.17 16.64 -1.87
N GLU A 24 13.45 16.97 -1.86
CA GLU A 24 13.97 18.27 -1.41
C GLU A 24 13.45 19.41 -2.29
N GLU A 25 13.59 19.28 -3.61
CA GLU A 25 13.10 20.27 -4.58
C GLU A 25 11.58 20.47 -4.48
N MET A 26 10.82 19.38 -4.35
CA MET A 26 9.37 19.45 -4.12
C MET A 26 9.02 20.20 -2.84
N ALA A 27 9.78 20.00 -1.76
CA ALA A 27 9.56 20.68 -0.49
C ALA A 27 9.89 22.18 -0.58
N LEU A 28 11.03 22.53 -1.18
CA LEU A 28 11.44 23.93 -1.40
C LEU A 28 10.44 24.69 -2.28
N ALA A 29 9.88 24.02 -3.29
CA ALA A 29 8.88 24.58 -4.17
C ALA A 29 7.47 24.66 -3.55
N GLY A 30 7.25 24.11 -2.36
CA GLY A 30 5.90 24.01 -1.77
C GLY A 30 4.95 23.17 -2.61
N ALA A 31 5.45 22.13 -3.27
CA ALA A 31 4.65 21.27 -4.13
C ALA A 31 3.52 20.59 -3.34
N PRO A 32 2.34 20.38 -3.95
CA PRO A 32 1.22 19.75 -3.26
C PRO A 32 1.59 18.32 -2.82
N PRO A 33 1.15 17.90 -1.62
CA PRO A 33 1.38 16.53 -1.17
C PRO A 33 0.63 15.53 -2.05
N LEU A 34 1.15 14.31 -2.14
CA LEU A 34 0.50 13.21 -2.89
C LEU A 34 -0.83 12.74 -2.25
N GLY A 35 -1.19 13.24 -1.07
CA GLY A 35 -2.46 12.92 -0.40
C GLY A 35 -2.69 11.43 -0.18
N THR A 36 -3.93 10.97 -0.40
CA THR A 36 -4.34 9.56 -0.28
C THR A 36 -3.69 8.64 -1.33
N SER A 37 -3.14 9.19 -2.42
CA SER A 37 -2.39 8.40 -3.42
C SER A 37 -1.02 7.95 -2.90
N PHE A 38 -0.51 8.56 -1.82
CA PHE A 38 0.83 8.28 -1.29
C PHE A 38 1.02 6.80 -0.93
N MET A 39 0.05 6.16 -0.26
CA MET A 39 0.19 4.75 0.18
C MET A 39 0.31 3.80 -1.01
N GLY A 40 -0.51 4.05 -2.05
CA GLY A 40 -0.44 3.38 -3.34
C GLY A 40 0.98 3.40 -3.90
N LEU A 41 1.59 4.58 -3.91
CA LEU A 41 2.92 4.80 -4.50
C LEU A 41 4.08 4.30 -3.65
N ALA A 42 3.94 4.39 -2.33
CA ALA A 42 5.04 4.19 -1.39
C ALA A 42 5.30 2.73 -1.03
N TRP A 43 4.25 1.92 -0.84
CA TRP A 43 4.41 0.50 -0.48
C TRP A 43 3.42 -0.46 -1.14
N VAL A 44 2.18 -0.05 -1.43
CA VAL A 44 1.21 -0.98 -2.05
C VAL A 44 1.66 -1.37 -3.45
N GLY A 45 1.90 -0.38 -4.31
CA GLY A 45 2.37 -0.59 -5.68
C GLY A 45 3.69 -1.37 -5.73
N PRO A 46 4.75 -0.99 -4.98
CA PRO A 46 5.96 -1.79 -4.87
C PRO A 46 5.71 -3.24 -4.42
N GLY A 47 4.81 -3.45 -3.46
CA GLY A 47 4.39 -4.79 -3.03
C GLY A 47 3.76 -5.61 -4.16
N ILE A 48 2.86 -5.00 -4.94
CA ILE A 48 2.22 -5.64 -6.10
C ILE A 48 3.23 -5.90 -7.23
N ILE A 49 4.15 -4.96 -7.50
CA ILE A 49 5.21 -5.14 -8.51
C ILE A 49 6.07 -6.35 -8.15
N GLN A 50 6.45 -6.48 -6.88
CA GLN A 50 7.35 -7.53 -6.42
C GLN A 50 6.65 -8.88 -6.24
N TYR A 51 5.49 -8.91 -5.61
CA TYR A 51 4.84 -10.14 -5.13
C TYR A 51 3.47 -10.42 -5.75
N GLY A 52 2.90 -9.45 -6.47
CA GLY A 52 1.58 -9.58 -7.06
C GLY A 52 1.54 -10.53 -8.26
N THR A 53 0.38 -11.13 -8.48
CA THR A 53 0.10 -11.88 -9.71
C THR A 53 0.03 -10.95 -10.91
N ASP A 54 0.09 -11.50 -12.12
CA ASP A 54 -0.03 -10.70 -13.34
C ASP A 54 -1.37 -9.97 -13.42
N GLU A 55 -2.45 -10.62 -12.97
CA GLU A 55 -3.78 -9.99 -12.89
C GLU A 55 -3.81 -8.80 -11.93
N GLN A 56 -3.16 -8.93 -10.76
CA GLN A 56 -3.05 -7.83 -9.80
C GLN A 56 -2.21 -6.68 -10.34
N LYS A 57 -1.10 -6.99 -11.04
CA LYS A 57 -0.23 -5.99 -11.67
C LYS A 57 -0.97 -5.23 -12.76
N THR A 58 -1.60 -5.94 -13.69
CA THR A 58 -2.38 -5.35 -14.78
C THR A 58 -3.52 -4.47 -14.27
N ARG A 59 -4.17 -4.89 -13.18
CA ARG A 59 -5.26 -4.11 -12.58
C ARG A 59 -4.76 -2.86 -11.86
N PHE A 60 -3.84 -3.00 -10.91
CA PHE A 60 -3.63 -1.95 -9.92
C PHE A 60 -2.48 -1.00 -10.23
N ILE A 61 -1.44 -1.43 -10.94
CA ILE A 61 -0.29 -0.57 -11.23
C ILE A 61 -0.65 0.66 -12.06
N PRO A 62 -1.33 0.55 -13.22
CA PRO A 62 -1.73 1.74 -13.98
C PRO A 62 -2.69 2.62 -13.17
N ASP A 63 -3.62 2.03 -12.42
CA ASP A 63 -4.59 2.80 -11.63
C ASP A 63 -3.94 3.56 -10.46
N ILE A 64 -2.88 3.02 -9.85
CA ILE A 64 -2.10 3.73 -8.82
C ILE A 64 -1.31 4.89 -9.45
N LEU A 65 -0.68 4.68 -10.61
CA LEU A 65 0.10 5.72 -11.29
C LEU A 65 -0.78 6.88 -11.79
N ASP A 66 -1.98 6.55 -12.26
CA ASP A 66 -2.98 7.51 -12.74
C ASP A 66 -3.87 8.08 -11.61
N SER A 67 -3.63 7.70 -10.35
CA SER A 67 -4.44 8.11 -9.19
C SER A 67 -5.95 7.80 -9.33
N LYS A 68 -6.30 6.72 -10.04
CA LYS A 68 -7.70 6.27 -10.21
C LYS A 68 -8.24 5.52 -9.00
N VAL A 69 -7.35 4.98 -8.16
CA VAL A 69 -7.70 4.30 -6.92
C VAL A 69 -6.87 4.85 -5.77
N THR A 70 -7.51 4.92 -4.62
CA THR A 70 -6.90 5.36 -3.36
C THR A 70 -6.80 4.19 -2.39
N TRP A 71 -5.74 4.19 -1.60
CA TRP A 71 -5.42 3.09 -0.69
C TRP A 71 -5.32 3.57 0.75
N CYS A 72 -5.76 2.72 1.66
CA CYS A 72 -5.45 2.83 3.08
C CYS A 72 -4.70 1.58 3.56
N THR A 73 -4.09 1.66 4.75
CA THR A 73 -3.28 0.58 5.32
C THR A 73 -3.88 0.06 6.62
N GLY A 74 -4.25 -1.21 6.62
CA GLY A 74 -4.82 -1.90 7.78
C GLY A 74 -3.80 -2.79 8.47
N TYR A 75 -2.82 -2.20 9.16
CA TYR A 75 -1.78 -2.93 9.88
C TYR A 75 -2.07 -2.98 11.38
N SER A 76 -1.95 -1.83 12.06
CA SER A 76 -2.10 -1.71 13.51
C SER A 76 -3.49 -2.10 14.00
N GLU A 77 -3.52 -2.71 15.18
CA GLU A 77 -4.73 -3.06 15.93
C GLU A 77 -4.70 -2.37 17.30
N PRO A 78 -5.84 -2.21 18.01
CA PRO A 78 -5.88 -1.46 19.29
C PRO A 78 -4.81 -1.89 20.31
N ASN A 79 -4.44 -3.17 20.32
CA ASN A 79 -3.46 -3.74 21.24
C ASN A 79 -2.14 -4.15 20.57
N HIS A 80 -2.01 -3.96 19.25
CA HIS A 80 -0.85 -4.43 18.46
C HIS A 80 -0.40 -3.33 17.48
N GLY A 81 0.58 -2.54 17.92
CA GLY A 81 1.22 -1.48 17.14
C GLY A 81 2.62 -1.87 16.69
N SER A 82 3.62 -1.63 17.56
CA SER A 82 5.02 -1.97 17.30
C SER A 82 5.25 -3.49 17.19
N ASP A 83 4.54 -4.28 18.00
CA ASP A 83 4.50 -5.74 17.86
C ASP A 83 3.48 -6.16 16.80
N LEU A 84 3.81 -5.87 15.54
CA LEU A 84 2.95 -6.13 14.40
C LEU A 84 2.78 -7.64 14.12
N ALA A 85 3.71 -8.48 14.57
CA ALA A 85 3.62 -9.93 14.41
C ALA A 85 2.49 -10.55 15.27
N ALA A 86 2.12 -9.89 16.36
CA ALA A 86 1.09 -10.34 17.30
C ALA A 86 -0.35 -9.97 16.92
N ILE A 87 -0.60 -9.45 15.71
CA ILE A 87 -1.96 -9.11 15.25
C ILE A 87 -2.94 -10.30 15.34
N GLN A 88 -4.20 -9.97 15.56
CA GLN A 88 -5.29 -10.91 15.83
C GLN A 88 -6.37 -10.92 14.73
N THR A 89 -6.41 -9.95 13.81
CA THR A 89 -7.34 -9.97 12.68
C THR A 89 -7.13 -11.23 11.85
N LYS A 90 -8.18 -12.05 11.72
CA LYS A 90 -8.14 -13.36 11.06
C LYS A 90 -8.69 -13.27 9.64
N ALA A 91 -8.11 -14.04 8.74
CA ALA A 91 -8.66 -14.34 7.43
C ALA A 91 -8.80 -15.87 7.29
N GLU A 92 -10.02 -16.37 7.40
CA GLU A 92 -10.33 -17.79 7.22
C GLU A 92 -10.72 -18.06 5.77
N ARG A 93 -10.13 -19.08 5.12
CA ARG A 93 -10.48 -19.43 3.74
C ARG A 93 -11.82 -20.15 3.70
N VAL A 94 -12.78 -19.59 2.97
CA VAL A 94 -14.12 -20.17 2.75
C VAL A 94 -14.31 -20.33 1.24
N GLY A 95 -13.97 -21.51 0.72
CA GLY A 95 -13.99 -21.77 -0.73
C GLY A 95 -12.96 -20.93 -1.48
N ASP A 96 -13.45 -20.02 -2.33
CA ASP A 96 -12.68 -19.13 -3.20
C ASP A 96 -12.40 -17.74 -2.60
N HIS A 97 -12.94 -17.44 -1.42
CA HIS A 97 -12.75 -16.16 -0.73
C HIS A 97 -12.24 -16.35 0.69
N TYR A 98 -11.89 -15.22 1.33
CA TYR A 98 -11.55 -15.18 2.75
C TYR A 98 -12.65 -14.47 3.54
N LYS A 99 -13.07 -15.06 4.65
CA LYS A 99 -13.87 -14.39 5.68
C LYS A 99 -12.93 -13.70 6.65
N VAL A 100 -12.97 -12.36 6.65
CA VAL A 100 -12.12 -11.54 7.51
C VAL A 100 -12.87 -11.12 8.76
N ASN A 101 -12.26 -11.28 9.94
CA ASN A 101 -12.82 -10.82 11.21
C ASN A 101 -11.73 -10.24 12.12
N GLY A 102 -11.96 -9.03 12.61
CA GLY A 102 -11.03 -8.30 13.47
C GLY A 102 -11.28 -6.80 13.42
N GLN A 103 -10.30 -6.02 13.88
CA GLN A 103 -10.36 -4.57 13.91
C GLN A 103 -8.97 -3.98 13.66
N LYS A 104 -8.93 -2.88 12.89
CA LYS A 104 -7.72 -2.08 12.65
C LYS A 104 -7.91 -0.68 13.23
N ILE A 105 -6.82 -0.04 13.60
CA ILE A 105 -6.79 1.33 14.14
C ILE A 105 -5.67 2.13 13.45
N TRP A 106 -5.76 3.46 13.52
CA TRP A 106 -4.83 4.39 12.86
C TRP A 106 -4.79 4.25 11.32
N THR A 107 -5.89 3.76 10.74
CA THR A 107 -6.06 3.53 9.30
C THR A 107 -6.26 4.85 8.57
N THR A 108 -5.16 5.58 8.36
CA THR A 108 -5.16 6.89 7.70
C THR A 108 -5.81 6.79 6.31
N GLY A 109 -6.75 7.69 6.02
CA GLY A 109 -7.44 7.76 4.72
C GLY A 109 -8.57 6.74 4.53
N ALA A 110 -8.88 5.87 5.50
CA ALA A 110 -9.89 4.82 5.35
C ALA A 110 -11.27 5.30 4.86
N PRO A 111 -11.84 6.43 5.33
CA PRO A 111 -13.15 6.89 4.85
C PRO A 111 -13.18 7.29 3.37
N TYR A 112 -12.01 7.50 2.76
CA TYR A 112 -11.86 7.96 1.38
C TYR A 112 -11.23 6.91 0.47
N ALA A 113 -10.88 5.73 1.00
CA ALA A 113 -10.11 4.73 0.28
C ALA A 113 -11.01 3.76 -0.49
N ASP A 114 -10.64 3.46 -1.73
CA ASP A 114 -11.26 2.41 -2.54
C ASP A 114 -10.80 1.01 -2.11
N TRP A 115 -9.54 0.91 -1.66
CA TRP A 115 -8.90 -0.34 -1.27
C TRP A 115 -8.11 -0.23 0.03
N MET A 116 -7.89 -1.38 0.66
CA MET A 116 -7.03 -1.53 1.83
C MET A 116 -5.97 -2.60 1.55
N ILE A 117 -4.70 -2.27 1.80
CA ILE A 117 -3.69 -3.30 2.03
C ILE A 117 -3.84 -3.77 3.48
N LEU A 118 -4.36 -4.98 3.64
CA LEU A 118 -4.77 -5.51 4.94
C LEU A 118 -3.85 -6.65 5.36
N LEU A 119 -3.23 -6.51 6.53
CA LEU A 119 -2.46 -7.59 7.15
C LEU A 119 -3.37 -8.41 8.06
N THR A 120 -3.42 -9.71 7.82
CA THR A 120 -4.25 -10.67 8.57
C THR A 120 -3.47 -11.93 8.91
N ARG A 121 -3.95 -12.66 9.92
CA ARG A 121 -3.49 -13.99 10.27
C ARG A 121 -4.32 -15.03 9.53
N THR A 122 -3.65 -15.96 8.86
CA THR A 122 -4.28 -17.08 8.12
C THR A 122 -3.97 -18.44 8.73
N ASP A 123 -2.97 -18.53 9.62
CA ASP A 123 -2.67 -19.70 10.47
C ASP A 123 -2.87 -19.33 11.94
N PHE A 124 -3.64 -20.14 12.67
CA PHE A 124 -4.13 -19.85 14.01
C PHE A 124 -3.47 -20.70 15.11
N ASN A 125 -2.49 -21.53 14.75
CA ASN A 125 -1.89 -22.52 15.66
C ASN A 125 -0.68 -22.00 16.45
N THR A 126 -0.41 -20.70 16.39
CA THR A 126 0.69 -20.02 17.11
C THR A 126 0.18 -19.24 18.31
#